data_AF-A0A7V4XTT5-F1
#
_entry.id   AF-A0A7V4XTT5-F1
#
_cell.length_a   1.000
_cell.length_b   1.000
_cell.length_c   1.000
_cell.angle_alpha   90.00
_cell.angle_beta   90.00
_cell.angle_gamma   90.00
#
_symmetry.space_group_name_H-M   'P 1'
#
loop_
_entity.id
_entity.type
_entity.pdbx_description
1 polymer ?
#
loop_
_entity_poly.entity_id
_entity_poly.type
_entity_poly.pdbx_seq_one_letter_code
_entity_poly.pdbx_strand_id
1 'polypeptide(L)'
;MTCAARITVDFFPATAEEAMAPMLAWGTEQNAWFRQVTSYWEMALSFVLHGALNGDLFLDCNGEPFFIYAKFQPFLAQIRTTHPNFLMKMDHVIEQYPAARQRVDMMVRNLEQRRAAAKA
;
A
#
# COMPACT_ATOMS: atom_id res chain seq x y z
N MET A 1 -8.06 -20.81 2.70
CA MET A 1 -7.27 -20.35 1.54
C MET A 1 -7.63 -18.88 1.25
N THR A 2 -7.31 -17.97 2.17
CA THR A 2 -7.70 -16.55 2.09
C THR A 2 -6.42 -15.71 2.04
N CYS A 3 -5.70 -15.80 0.90
CA CYS A 3 -4.27 -15.52 0.82
C CYS A 3 -3.85 -14.07 0.45
N ALA A 4 -4.77 -13.12 0.27
CA ALA A 4 -4.38 -11.71 -0.01
C ALA A 4 -5.39 -10.67 0.52
N ALA A 5 -6.63 -11.09 0.77
CA ALA A 5 -7.75 -10.20 1.05
C ALA A 5 -7.64 -9.37 2.35
N ARG A 6 -6.80 -9.72 3.32
CA ARG A 6 -6.83 -9.03 4.64
C ARG A 6 -6.26 -7.61 4.64
N ILE A 7 -5.18 -7.34 3.91
CA ILE A 7 -4.61 -5.97 3.91
C ILE A 7 -5.45 -5.01 3.09
N THR A 8 -6.02 -5.50 1.99
CA THR A 8 -6.81 -4.66 1.10
C THR A 8 -8.22 -4.47 1.65
N VAL A 9 -8.84 -5.50 2.22
CA VAL A 9 -10.25 -5.46 2.66
C VAL A 9 -10.41 -5.14 4.15
N ASP A 10 -9.59 -5.67 5.05
CA ASP A 10 -9.88 -5.64 6.49
C ASP A 10 -8.95 -4.69 7.28
N PHE A 11 -7.79 -4.35 6.72
CA PHE A 11 -6.78 -3.55 7.40
C PHE A 11 -6.96 -2.06 7.15
N PHE A 12 -7.29 -1.29 8.19
CA PHE A 12 -7.45 0.16 8.14
C PHE A 12 -6.86 0.83 9.40
N PRO A 13 -5.53 0.96 9.49
CA PRO A 13 -4.87 1.49 10.68
C PRO A 13 -5.30 2.93 10.94
N ALA A 14 -5.55 3.27 12.20
CA ALA A 14 -5.86 4.61 12.69
C ALA A 14 -4.63 5.32 13.28
N THR A 15 -3.61 4.55 13.68
CA THR A 15 -2.35 5.08 14.18
C THR A 15 -1.15 4.45 13.47
N ALA A 16 0.03 5.06 13.63
CA ALA A 16 1.26 4.52 13.08
C ALA A 16 1.65 3.19 13.73
N GLU A 17 1.35 3.00 15.02
CA GLU A 17 1.59 1.74 15.74
C GLU A 17 0.74 0.62 15.13
N GLU A 18 -0.54 0.87 14.85
CA GLU A 18 -1.40 -0.08 14.14
C GLU A 18 -0.90 -0.35 12.71
N ALA A 19 -0.40 0.69 12.02
CA ALA A 19 0.17 0.56 10.69
C ALA A 19 1.42 -0.34 10.68
N MET A 20 2.27 -0.22 11.70
CA MET A 20 3.51 -0.99 11.84
C MET A 20 3.29 -2.38 12.46
N ALA A 21 2.17 -2.64 13.14
CA ALA A 21 1.94 -3.90 13.83
C ALA A 21 2.14 -5.15 12.93
N PRO A 22 1.62 -5.20 11.68
CA PRO A 22 1.87 -6.34 10.79
C PRO A 22 3.35 -6.48 10.38
N MET A 23 4.11 -5.39 10.30
CA MET A 23 5.54 -5.39 9.96
C MET A 23 6.37 -6.06 11.05
N LEU A 24 5.98 -5.85 12.31
CA LEU A 24 6.72 -6.29 13.49
C LEU A 24 6.30 -7.68 14.00
N ALA A 25 5.15 -8.19 13.56
CA ALA A 25 4.59 -9.48 13.99
C ALA A 25 5.25 -10.70 13.31
N TRP A 26 6.58 -10.80 13.36
CA TRP A 26 7.35 -11.87 12.71
C TRP A 26 6.87 -13.28 13.09
N GLY A 27 6.87 -14.18 12.11
CA GLY A 27 6.43 -15.58 12.29
C GLY A 27 4.91 -15.78 12.29
N THR A 28 4.12 -14.72 12.26
CA THR A 28 2.66 -14.80 12.15
C THR A 28 2.20 -14.87 10.69
N GLU A 29 1.02 -15.44 10.47
CA GLU A 29 0.36 -15.45 9.16
C GLU A 29 0.08 -14.02 8.64
N GLN A 30 -0.28 -13.11 9.56
CA GLN A 30 -0.51 -11.69 9.26
C GLN A 30 0.74 -11.03 8.67
N ASN A 31 1.91 -11.25 9.26
CA ASN A 31 3.17 -10.73 8.73
C ASN A 31 3.52 -11.39 7.39
N ALA A 32 3.30 -12.69 7.23
CA ALA A 32 3.57 -13.38 5.97
C ALA A 32 2.78 -12.76 4.80
N TRP A 33 1.47 -12.53 4.99
CA TRP A 33 0.64 -11.85 4.00
C TRP A 33 1.04 -10.40 3.78
N PHE A 34 1.36 -9.67 4.85
CA PHE A 34 1.85 -8.31 4.76
C PHE A 34 3.09 -8.20 3.88
N ARG A 35 4.09 -9.05 4.14
CA ARG A 35 5.31 -9.08 3.35
C ARG A 35 5.01 -9.49 1.91
N GLN A 36 4.17 -10.50 1.69
CA GLN A 36 3.83 -10.95 0.35
C GLN A 36 3.20 -9.84 -0.49
N VAL A 37 2.15 -9.18 0.01
CA VAL A 37 1.43 -8.14 -0.72
C VAL A 37 2.31 -6.91 -0.97
N THR A 38 2.99 -6.40 0.07
CA THR A 38 3.80 -5.18 -0.07
C THR A 38 5.02 -5.40 -0.96
N SER A 39 5.74 -6.52 -0.79
CA SER A 39 6.90 -6.84 -1.64
C SER A 39 6.53 -7.13 -3.08
N TYR A 40 5.39 -7.81 -3.33
CA TYR A 40 4.91 -8.06 -4.69
C TYR A 40 4.66 -6.76 -5.45
N TRP A 41 3.95 -5.82 -4.82
CA TRP A 41 3.65 -4.55 -5.47
C TRP A 41 4.89 -3.67 -5.65
N GLU A 42 5.80 -3.63 -4.67
CA GLU A 42 7.08 -2.93 -4.81
C GLU A 42 7.91 -3.51 -5.97
N MET A 43 7.94 -4.84 -6.14
CA MET A 43 8.58 -5.48 -7.29
C MET A 43 7.89 -5.11 -8.60
N ALA A 44 6.57 -5.21 -8.70
CA ALA A 44 5.83 -4.89 -9.91
C ALA A 44 6.03 -3.42 -10.35
N LEU A 45 5.99 -2.49 -9.39
CA LEU A 45 6.24 -1.07 -9.63
C LEU A 45 7.70 -0.79 -9.98
N SER A 46 8.65 -1.60 -9.51
CA SER A 46 10.03 -1.50 -9.97
C SER A 46 10.14 -1.77 -11.48
N PHE A 47 9.35 -2.69 -12.04
CA PHE A 47 9.33 -2.92 -13.50
C PHE A 47 8.80 -1.71 -14.27
N VAL A 48 7.82 -0.99 -13.70
CA VAL A 48 7.33 0.27 -14.28
C VAL A 48 8.44 1.33 -14.27
N LEU A 49 9.08 1.54 -13.12
CA LEU A 49 10.14 2.54 -12.97
C LEU A 49 11.38 2.24 -13.82
N HIS A 50 11.68 0.96 -14.07
CA HIS A 50 12.77 0.54 -14.94
C HIS A 50 12.37 0.40 -16.42
N GLY A 51 11.13 0.72 -16.78
CA GLY A 51 10.63 0.69 -18.17
C GLY A 51 10.39 -0.72 -18.73
N ALA A 52 10.48 -1.77 -17.91
CA ALA A 52 10.16 -3.14 -18.31
C ALA A 52 8.63 -3.35 -18.43
N LEU A 53 7.83 -2.53 -17.76
CA LEU A 53 6.38 -2.49 -17.86
C LEU A 53 5.90 -1.08 -18.18
N ASN A 54 5.01 -0.94 -19.17
CA ASN A 54 4.44 0.36 -19.49
C ASN A 54 3.58 0.86 -18.32
N GLY A 55 3.86 2.06 -17.82
CA GLY A 55 3.18 2.62 -16.64
C GLY A 55 1.70 2.95 -16.87
N ASP A 56 1.33 3.41 -18.06
CA ASP A 56 -0.08 3.70 -18.37
C ASP A 56 -0.90 2.41 -18.40
N LEU A 57 -0.38 1.36 -19.06
CA LEU A 57 -0.99 0.03 -19.05
C LEU A 57 -1.07 -0.54 -17.62
N PHE A 58 -0.03 -0.34 -16.81
CA PHE A 58 -0.07 -0.73 -15.40
C PHE A 58 -1.20 -0.04 -14.65
N LEU A 59 -1.40 1.26 -14.88
CA LEU A 59 -2.47 2.05 -14.27
C LEU A 59 -3.85 1.63 -14.79
N ASP A 60 -3.99 1.21 -16.04
CA ASP A 60 -5.27 0.72 -16.55
C ASP A 60 -5.72 -0.58 -15.87
N CYS A 61 -4.77 -1.45 -15.53
CA CYS A 61 -5.07 -2.76 -14.97
C CYS A 61 -5.09 -2.80 -13.43
N ASN A 62 -4.43 -1.86 -12.74
CA ASN A 62 -4.17 -1.98 -11.30
C ASN A 62 -4.66 -0.78 -10.50
N GLY A 63 -5.38 -1.05 -9.41
CA GLY A 63 -5.79 -0.07 -8.39
C GLY A 63 -5.29 -0.38 -6.98
N GLU A 64 -5.09 -1.66 -6.68
CA GLU A 64 -4.71 -2.15 -5.35
C GLU A 64 -3.43 -1.53 -4.75
N PRO A 65 -2.29 -1.39 -5.47
CA PRO A 65 -1.09 -0.81 -4.88
C PRO A 65 -1.30 0.63 -4.39
N PHE A 66 -2.12 1.41 -5.10
CA PHE A 66 -2.45 2.78 -4.72
C PHE A 66 -3.37 2.83 -3.50
N PHE A 67 -4.26 1.84 -3.36
CA PHE A 67 -5.11 1.74 -2.18
C PHE A 67 -4.33 1.31 -0.95
N ILE A 68 -3.37 0.39 -1.10
CA ILE A 68 -2.43 0.02 -0.05
C ILE A 68 -1.62 1.26 0.35
N TYR A 69 -1.01 1.96 -0.60
CA TYR A 69 -0.24 3.18 -0.32
C TYR A 69 -1.09 4.21 0.44
N ALA A 70 -2.33 4.45 0.01
CA ALA A 70 -3.23 5.39 0.68
C ALA A 70 -3.41 5.06 2.18
N LYS A 71 -3.55 3.79 2.54
CA LYS A 71 -3.68 3.35 3.95
C LYS A 71 -2.46 3.67 4.80
N PHE A 72 -1.27 3.70 4.20
CA PHE A 72 -0.01 3.98 4.89
C PHE A 72 0.44 5.43 4.78
N GLN A 73 -0.04 6.19 3.79
CA GLN A 73 0.41 7.56 3.51
C GLN A 73 0.45 8.47 4.76
N PRO A 74 -0.57 8.48 5.65
CA PRO A 74 -0.53 9.34 6.84
C PRO A 74 0.61 9.00 7.82
N PHE A 75 1.15 7.78 7.74
CA PHE A 75 2.11 7.23 8.69
C PHE A 75 3.50 7.04 8.08
N LEU A 76 3.69 7.28 6.78
CA LEU A 76 4.95 7.00 6.08
C LEU A 76 6.15 7.71 6.69
N ALA A 77 6.01 8.96 7.13
CA ALA A 77 7.09 9.70 7.77
C ALA A 77 7.61 8.98 9.03
N GLN A 78 6.71 8.46 9.87
CA GLN A 78 7.07 7.72 11.08
C GLN A 78 7.61 6.33 10.74
N ILE A 79 6.95 5.59 9.83
CA ILE A 79 7.39 4.25 9.44
C ILE A 79 8.82 4.29 8.86
N ARG A 80 9.11 5.29 8.01
CA ARG A 80 10.40 5.42 7.34
C ARG A 80 11.54 5.84 8.28
N THR A 81 11.27 6.21 9.53
CA THR A 81 12.34 6.37 10.54
C THR A 81 13.05 5.05 10.86
N THR A 82 12.31 3.93 10.81
CA THR A 82 12.84 2.58 11.09
C THR A 82 12.94 1.71 9.84
N HIS A 83 12.12 2.00 8.82
CA HIS A 83 12.10 1.28 7.55
C HIS A 83 12.21 2.27 6.37
N PRO A 84 13.40 2.84 6.11
CA PRO A 84 13.58 3.99 5.21
C PRO A 84 13.00 3.80 3.79
N ASN A 85 13.04 2.57 3.28
CA ASN A 85 12.62 2.24 1.92
C ASN A 85 11.17 1.73 1.83
N PHE A 86 10.39 1.82 2.92
CA PHE A 86 9.03 1.28 2.93
C PHE A 86 8.13 2.02 1.91
N LEU A 87 7.52 1.22 1.02
CA LEU A 87 6.66 1.65 -0.10
C LEU A 87 7.28 2.71 -1.03
N MET A 88 8.60 2.67 -1.19
CA MET A 88 9.33 3.69 -1.94
C MET A 88 9.05 3.63 -3.44
N LYS A 89 8.90 2.45 -4.05
CA LYS A 89 8.59 2.34 -5.49
C LYS A 89 7.18 2.82 -5.79
N MET A 90 6.21 2.54 -4.90
CA MET A 90 4.88 3.15 -4.97
C MET A 90 4.96 4.68 -4.97
N ASP A 91 5.72 5.25 -4.04
CA ASP A 91 5.90 6.70 -3.90
C ASP A 91 6.40 7.34 -5.21
N HIS A 92 7.48 6.79 -5.78
CA HIS A 92 8.05 7.29 -7.03
C HIS A 92 7.08 7.19 -8.22
N VAL A 93 6.33 6.09 -8.35
CA VAL A 93 5.31 5.99 -9.41
C VAL A 93 4.20 7.01 -9.19
N ILE A 94 3.79 7.23 -7.94
CA ILE A 94 2.78 8.24 -7.62
C ILE A 94 3.26 9.66 -7.95
N GLU A 95 4.55 9.96 -7.74
CA GLU A 95 5.17 11.23 -8.15
C GLU A 95 5.27 11.38 -9.67
N GLN A 96 5.62 10.31 -10.38
CA GLN A 96 5.81 10.33 -11.83
C GLN A 96 4.49 10.37 -12.62
N TYR A 97 3.41 9.79 -12.08
CA TYR A 97 2.14 9.64 -12.79
C TYR A 97 1.01 10.42 -12.12
N PRO A 98 0.55 11.56 -12.68
CA PRO A 98 -0.54 12.37 -12.11
C PRO A 98 -1.84 11.60 -11.88
N ALA A 99 -2.16 10.64 -12.77
CA ALA A 99 -3.33 9.78 -12.61
C ALA A 99 -3.24 8.89 -11.36
N ALA A 100 -2.04 8.40 -11.02
CA ALA A 100 -1.81 7.63 -9.80
C ALA A 100 -2.02 8.49 -8.55
N ARG A 101 -1.44 9.70 -8.53
CA ARG A 101 -1.65 10.70 -7.47
C ARG A 101 -3.13 10.99 -7.25
N GLN A 102 -3.88 11.26 -8.32
CA GLN A 102 -5.31 11.53 -8.24
C GLN A 102 -6.08 10.36 -7.59
N ARG A 103 -5.75 9.12 -7.95
CA ARG A 103 -6.36 7.92 -7.35
C ARG A 103 -6.06 7.80 -5.87
N VAL A 104 -4.81 7.99 -5.46
CA VAL A 104 -4.41 7.97 -4.05
C VAL A 104 -5.16 9.04 -3.26
N ASP A 105 -5.24 10.27 -3.77
CA ASP A 105 -5.93 11.36 -3.08
C ASP A 105 -7.43 11.08 -2.91
N MET A 106 -8.06 10.48 -3.92
CA MET A 106 -9.45 9.99 -3.82
C MET A 106 -9.59 8.90 -2.77
N MET A 107 -8.66 7.94 -2.74
CA MET A 107 -8.68 6.84 -1.79
C MET A 107 -8.51 7.33 -0.36
N VAL A 108 -7.54 8.23 -0.10
CA VAL A 108 -7.29 8.83 1.22
C VAL A 108 -8.53 9.52 1.76
N ARG A 109 -9.22 10.32 0.94
CA ARG A 109 -10.47 10.99 1.35
C ARG A 109 -11.54 10.02 1.82
N ASN A 110 -11.57 8.81 1.27
CA ASN A 110 -12.57 7.80 1.57
C ASN A 110 -12.12 6.81 2.65
N LEU A 111 -10.88 6.88 3.16
CA LEU A 111 -10.34 5.89 4.09
C LEU A 111 -11.10 5.83 5.41
N GLU A 112 -11.54 6.97 5.95
CA GLU A 112 -12.31 6.99 7.21
C GLU A 112 -13.65 6.27 7.06
N GLN A 113 -14.35 6.49 5.96
CA GLN A 113 -15.60 5.78 5.65
C GLN A 113 -15.36 4.27 5.51
N ARG A 114 -14.28 3.89 4.83
CA ARG A 114 -13.88 2.48 4.67
C ARG A 114 -13.50 1.84 6.01
N ARG A 115 -12.79 2.57 6.87
CA ARG A 115 -12.44 2.13 8.23
C ARG A 115 -13.69 1.90 9.06
N ALA A 116 -14.66 2.81 9.01
CA ALA A 116 -15.93 2.67 9.72
C ALA A 116 -16.70 1.43 9.24
N ALA A 117 -16.78 1.21 7.93
CA ALA A 117 -17.45 0.06 7.34
C ALA A 117 -16.76 -1.28 7.67
N ALA A 118 -15.42 -1.30 7.81
CA ALA A 118 -14.67 -2.51 8.18
C ALA A 118 -14.81 -2.90 9.66
N LYS A 119 -15.30 -2.00 10.51
CA LYS A 119 -15.55 -2.24 11.94
C LYS A 119 -17.01 -2.61 12.24
N ALA A 120 -17.91 -2.48 11.27
CA ALA A 120 -19.34 -2.80 11.37
C ALA A 120 -19.59 -4.26 11.02
#